data_AF-A0A2V2V4L0-F1
#
_entry.id   AF-A0A2V2V4L0-F1
#
_cell.length_a   1.000
_cell.length_b   1.000
_cell.length_c   1.000
_cell.angle_alpha   90.00
_cell.angle_beta   90.00
_cell.angle_gamma   90.00
#
_symmetry.space_group_name_H-M   'P 1'
#
loop_
_entity.id
_entity.type
_entity.pdbx_description
1 polymer ?
#
loop_
_entity_poly.entity_id
_entity_poly.type
_entity_poly.pdbx_seq_one_letter_code
_entity_poly.pdbx_strand_id
1 'polypeptide(L)'
;MCSTVCDILLDGETDISEMKLDDFLREHFGSRAAVEEQNVGMWFFLESPDAYIKDQQLLEEISNLKDYQLLTDMRKIADGHLNYLEDWMDFKGKDTVTPLGRKKLNDALTQIQKEVARLNAEEDVRRDTEEKTTKLEGFYESVYGAKWGHVLGFYDNKIRENRMEIHEGNHRSHGRTRRKV
;
A
#
# COMPACT_ATOMS: atom_id res chain seq x y z
N MET A 1 0.38 -1.04 -4.80
CA MET A 1 1.57 -0.48 -5.47
C MET A 1 2.51 -1.64 -5.72
N CYS A 2 2.88 -1.90 -6.98
CA CYS A 2 3.87 -2.93 -7.30
C CYS A 2 5.24 -2.26 -7.25
N SER A 3 5.83 -2.16 -6.06
CA SER A 3 7.25 -1.81 -5.97
C SER A 3 8.04 -3.00 -6.49
N THR A 4 8.96 -2.77 -7.42
CA THR A 4 9.85 -3.84 -7.86
C THR A 4 10.82 -4.18 -6.74
N VAL A 5 11.38 -5.40 -6.78
CA VAL A 5 12.42 -5.81 -5.81
C VAL A 5 13.61 -4.84 -5.85
N CYS A 6 13.92 -4.32 -7.04
CA CYS A 6 14.93 -3.30 -7.28
C CYS A 6 14.64 -2.01 -6.52
N ASP A 7 13.41 -1.47 -6.65
CA ASP A 7 13.02 -0.22 -5.97
C ASP A 7 13.18 -0.33 -4.46
N ILE A 8 12.82 -1.49 -3.88
CA ILE A 8 12.90 -1.71 -2.42
C ILE A 8 14.35 -1.84 -1.95
N LEU A 9 15.19 -2.53 -2.72
CA LEU A 9 16.60 -2.72 -2.36
C LEU A 9 17.37 -1.41 -2.42
N LEU A 10 17.09 -0.60 -3.44
CA LEU A 10 17.77 0.66 -3.67
C LEU A 10 17.03 1.86 -3.05
N ASP A 11 15.92 1.63 -2.35
CA ASP A 11 15.18 2.69 -1.67
C ASP A 11 16.09 3.44 -0.70
N GLY A 12 16.16 4.77 -0.86
CA GLY A 12 17.01 5.66 -0.10
C GLY A 12 18.50 5.60 -0.42
N GLU A 13 18.94 4.84 -1.43
CA GLU A 13 20.31 4.87 -1.93
C GLU A 13 20.44 5.88 -3.09
N THR A 14 21.65 6.39 -3.33
CA THR A 14 21.95 7.20 -4.51
C THR A 14 21.62 6.39 -5.78
N ASP A 15 21.45 7.02 -6.95
CA ASP A 15 21.07 6.35 -8.19
C ASP A 15 22.23 5.52 -8.80
N ILE A 16 22.85 4.69 -7.96
CA ILE A 16 24.06 3.89 -8.18
C ILE A 16 23.87 2.85 -9.28
N SER A 17 22.62 2.50 -9.61
CA SER A 17 22.30 1.55 -10.68
C SER A 17 22.52 2.15 -12.08
N GLU A 18 22.31 3.45 -12.23
CA GLU A 18 22.51 4.18 -13.48
C GLU A 18 23.92 4.80 -13.59
N MET A 19 24.68 4.81 -12.50
CA MET A 19 26.03 5.35 -12.48
C MET A 19 27.01 4.54 -13.32
N LYS A 20 27.98 5.26 -13.88
CA LYS A 20 29.16 4.64 -14.45
C LYS A 20 30.20 4.35 -13.38
N LEU A 21 31.08 3.41 -13.67
CA LEU A 21 32.15 2.97 -12.77
C LEU A 21 33.03 4.15 -12.32
N ASP A 22 33.40 5.06 -13.21
CA ASP A 22 34.23 6.22 -12.84
C ASP A 22 33.51 7.18 -11.88
N ASP A 23 32.20 7.39 -12.08
CA ASP A 23 31.39 8.21 -11.18
C ASP A 23 31.28 7.57 -9.80
N PHE A 24 31.03 6.25 -9.75
CA PHE A 24 30.98 5.47 -8.51
C PHE A 24 32.31 5.53 -7.75
N LEU A 25 33.44 5.33 -8.44
CA LEU A 25 34.76 5.37 -7.82
C LEU A 25 35.11 6.78 -7.33
N ARG A 26 34.73 7.81 -8.08
CA ARG A 26 34.93 9.21 -7.65
C ARG A 26 34.10 9.56 -6.42
N GLU A 27 32.89 9.02 -6.30
CA GLU A 27 32.03 9.24 -5.13
C GLU A 27 32.61 8.61 -3.85
N HIS A 28 33.13 7.37 -3.94
CA HIS A 28 33.62 6.64 -2.76
C HIS A 28 35.11 6.84 -2.45
N PHE A 29 35.95 7.08 -3.46
CA PHE A 29 37.40 7.11 -3.33
C PHE A 29 38.04 8.40 -3.86
N GLY A 30 37.24 9.32 -4.43
CA GLY A 30 37.73 10.55 -5.04
C GLY A 30 38.60 10.28 -6.27
N SER A 31 39.56 11.16 -6.53
CA SER A 31 40.45 11.06 -7.70
C SER A 31 41.45 9.91 -7.63
N ARG A 32 41.51 9.16 -6.51
CA ARG A 32 42.48 8.09 -6.28
C ARG A 32 42.19 6.84 -7.14
N ALA A 33 40.93 6.62 -7.50
CA ALA A 33 40.47 5.38 -8.11
C ALA A 33 39.84 5.60 -9.50
N ALA A 34 40.16 6.70 -10.20
CA ALA A 34 39.63 6.96 -11.53
C ALA A 34 40.08 5.87 -12.54
N VAL A 35 39.17 5.44 -13.42
CA VAL A 35 39.49 4.41 -14.42
C VAL A 35 40.01 5.09 -15.69
N GLU A 36 41.26 4.79 -16.07
CA GLU A 36 41.91 5.47 -17.20
C GLU A 36 41.37 5.06 -18.58
N GLU A 37 40.89 3.82 -18.76
CA GLU A 37 40.63 3.29 -20.12
C GLU A 37 39.17 2.91 -20.43
N GLN A 38 38.39 2.37 -19.49
CA GLN A 38 37.02 1.89 -19.78
C GLN A 38 36.00 2.29 -18.71
N ASN A 39 35.31 3.40 -18.94
CA ASN A 39 34.22 3.86 -18.09
C ASN A 39 32.89 3.18 -18.46
N VAL A 40 32.66 1.99 -17.90
CA VAL A 40 31.45 1.18 -18.10
C VAL A 40 30.35 1.51 -17.09
N GLY A 41 29.10 1.13 -17.40
CA GLY A 41 28.02 1.17 -16.40
C GLY A 41 28.26 0.16 -15.28
N MET A 42 27.79 0.46 -14.06
CA MET A 42 27.94 -0.45 -12.91
C MET A 42 27.40 -1.85 -13.19
N TRP A 43 26.31 -1.96 -13.94
CA TRP A 43 25.73 -3.25 -14.33
C TRP A 43 26.72 -4.19 -15.04
N PHE A 44 27.55 -3.66 -15.94
CA PHE A 44 28.56 -4.43 -16.67
C PHE A 44 29.79 -4.70 -15.80
N PHE A 45 30.18 -3.75 -14.95
CA PHE A 45 31.29 -3.94 -14.01
C PHE A 45 31.05 -5.12 -13.06
N LEU A 46 29.83 -5.25 -12.52
CA LEU A 46 29.44 -6.34 -11.62
C LEU A 46 29.58 -7.74 -12.25
N GLU A 47 29.65 -7.84 -13.57
CA GLU A 47 29.85 -9.11 -14.28
C GLU A 47 31.26 -9.65 -14.14
N SER A 48 32.25 -8.76 -14.20
CA SER A 48 33.65 -9.14 -14.16
C SER A 48 34.50 -7.99 -13.63
N PRO A 49 34.46 -7.72 -12.31
CA PRO A 49 35.20 -6.61 -11.71
C PRO A 49 36.71 -6.64 -12.02
N ASP A 50 37.29 -7.85 -12.00
CA ASP A 50 38.71 -8.11 -12.33
C ASP A 50 39.09 -7.78 -13.79
N ALA A 51 38.11 -7.68 -14.69
CA ALA A 51 38.35 -7.26 -16.07
C ALA A 51 38.70 -5.77 -16.15
N TYR A 52 38.13 -4.96 -15.25
CA TYR A 52 38.23 -3.50 -15.26
C TYR A 52 39.25 -2.97 -14.26
N ILE A 53 39.34 -3.55 -13.06
CA ILE A 53 40.26 -3.12 -12.01
C ILE A 53 41.24 -4.26 -11.73
N LYS A 54 42.54 -4.00 -11.93
CA LYS A 54 43.61 -4.99 -11.64
C LYS A 54 44.13 -4.93 -10.21
N ASP A 55 43.93 -3.80 -9.54
CA ASP A 55 44.27 -3.63 -8.13
C ASP A 55 43.31 -4.43 -7.26
N GLN A 56 43.79 -5.56 -6.73
CA GLN A 56 43.02 -6.47 -5.89
C GLN A 56 42.69 -5.84 -4.53
N GLN A 57 43.52 -4.94 -4.01
CA GLN A 57 43.22 -4.24 -2.76
C GLN A 57 42.05 -3.28 -2.96
N LEU A 58 42.06 -2.53 -4.07
CA LEU A 58 40.96 -1.65 -4.42
C LEU A 58 39.65 -2.43 -4.64
N LEU A 59 39.70 -3.59 -5.30
CA LEU A 59 38.53 -4.46 -5.45
C LEU A 59 37.98 -4.95 -4.11
N GLU A 60 38.85 -5.32 -3.17
CA GLU A 60 38.44 -5.68 -1.81
C GLU A 60 37.76 -4.49 -1.11
N GLU A 61 38.35 -3.30 -1.17
CA GLU A 61 37.77 -2.07 -0.64
C GLU A 61 36.38 -1.78 -1.25
N ILE A 62 36.23 -1.90 -2.58
CA ILE A 62 34.95 -1.75 -3.29
C ILE A 62 33.94 -2.80 -2.83
N SER A 63 34.34 -4.07 -2.70
CA SER A 63 33.45 -5.16 -2.30
C SER A 63 32.86 -5.01 -0.89
N ASN A 64 33.54 -4.24 -0.04
CA ASN A 64 33.12 -3.92 1.31
C ASN A 64 32.14 -2.74 1.37
N LEU A 65 31.95 -2.00 0.26
CA LEU A 65 30.98 -0.91 0.20
C LEU A 65 29.55 -1.46 0.24
N LYS A 66 28.72 -0.83 1.07
CA LYS A 66 27.28 -1.13 1.18
C LYS A 66 26.59 -1.06 -0.19
N ASP A 67 26.88 -0.01 -0.95
CA ASP A 67 26.23 0.30 -2.21
C ASP A 67 26.58 -0.74 -3.28
N TYR A 68 27.85 -1.16 -3.32
CA TYR A 68 28.31 -2.25 -4.18
C TYR A 68 27.64 -3.59 -3.83
N GLN A 69 27.48 -3.90 -2.54
CA GLN A 69 26.79 -5.11 -2.09
C GLN A 69 25.31 -5.11 -2.49
N LEU A 70 24.62 -3.98 -2.35
CA LEU A 70 23.22 -3.82 -2.76
C LEU A 70 23.05 -3.96 -4.29
N LEU A 71 23.94 -3.37 -5.08
CA LEU A 71 23.95 -3.56 -6.53
C LEU A 71 24.20 -5.02 -6.94
N THR A 72 25.12 -5.69 -6.26
CA THR A 72 25.41 -7.11 -6.49
C THR A 72 24.19 -7.97 -6.17
N ASP A 73 23.50 -7.68 -5.06
CA ASP A 73 22.27 -8.35 -4.66
C ASP A 73 21.15 -8.13 -5.68
N MET A 74 20.95 -6.89 -6.13
CA MET A 74 19.98 -6.53 -7.17
C MET A 74 20.22 -7.34 -8.45
N ARG A 75 21.48 -7.44 -8.89
CA ARG A 75 21.82 -8.22 -10.09
C ARG A 75 21.52 -9.70 -9.95
N LYS A 76 21.91 -10.33 -8.83
CA LYS A 76 21.58 -11.74 -8.55
C LYS A 76 20.07 -12.00 -8.58
N ILE A 77 19.30 -11.05 -8.07
CA ILE A 77 17.82 -11.12 -8.04
C ILE A 77 17.25 -10.98 -9.44
N ALA A 78 17.75 -10.03 -10.23
CA ALA A 78 17.34 -9.83 -11.62
C ALA A 78 17.67 -11.05 -12.49
N ASP A 79 18.86 -11.65 -12.31
CA ASP A 79 19.27 -12.89 -12.96
C ASP A 79 18.36 -14.08 -12.55
N GLY A 80 17.83 -14.04 -11.33
CA GLY A 80 16.80 -14.96 -10.84
C GLY A 80 15.38 -14.66 -11.35
N HIS A 81 15.20 -13.65 -12.21
CA HIS A 81 13.91 -13.18 -12.74
C HIS A 81 12.89 -12.77 -11.67
N LEU A 82 13.36 -12.30 -10.52
CA LEU A 82 12.52 -11.80 -9.43
C LEU A 82 12.16 -10.33 -9.66
N ASN A 83 11.00 -10.09 -10.23
CA ASN A 83 10.56 -8.73 -10.53
C ASN A 83 9.77 -8.11 -9.37
N TYR A 84 8.99 -8.93 -8.66
CA TYR A 84 8.06 -8.45 -7.64
C TYR A 84 8.43 -8.95 -6.24
N LEU A 85 8.09 -8.15 -5.23
CA LEU A 85 8.29 -8.53 -3.84
C LEU A 85 7.48 -9.77 -3.44
N GLU A 86 6.38 -10.06 -4.15
CA GLU A 86 5.60 -11.28 -3.93
C GLU A 86 6.44 -12.53 -4.23
N ASP A 87 7.22 -12.50 -5.31
CA ASP A 87 8.10 -13.60 -5.72
C ASP A 87 9.22 -13.84 -4.69
N TRP A 88 9.62 -12.79 -3.96
CA TRP A 88 10.60 -12.90 -2.87
C TRP A 88 10.13 -13.85 -1.75
N MET A 89 8.83 -14.03 -1.52
CA MET A 89 8.35 -14.98 -0.51
C MET A 89 8.81 -16.40 -0.80
N ASP A 90 8.63 -16.84 -2.04
CA ASP A 90 8.86 -18.21 -2.48
C ASP A 90 10.25 -18.43 -3.07
N PHE A 91 11.05 -17.37 -3.17
CA PHE A 91 12.41 -17.45 -3.69
C PHE A 91 13.29 -18.37 -2.83
N LYS A 92 13.90 -19.38 -3.45
CA LYS A 92 14.77 -20.35 -2.76
C LYS A 92 16.19 -19.80 -2.51
N GLY A 93 16.70 -18.93 -3.39
CA GLY A 93 18.08 -18.43 -3.36
C GLY A 93 18.32 -17.26 -2.40
N LYS A 94 17.54 -17.13 -1.32
CA LYS A 94 17.65 -16.00 -0.38
C LYS A 94 19.04 -15.91 0.26
N ASP A 95 19.72 -17.03 0.41
CA ASP A 95 21.08 -17.14 0.93
C ASP A 95 22.15 -16.52 0.02
N THR A 96 21.86 -16.36 -1.28
CA THR A 96 22.77 -15.70 -2.24
C THR A 96 22.80 -14.18 -2.07
N VAL A 97 21.76 -13.62 -1.46
CA VAL A 97 21.58 -12.19 -1.18
C VAL A 97 22.19 -11.85 0.18
N THR A 98 22.90 -10.72 0.23
CA THR A 98 23.55 -10.22 1.45
C THR A 98 22.52 -10.07 2.59
N PRO A 99 22.91 -10.27 3.87
CA PRO A 99 21.99 -10.08 5.00
C PRO A 99 21.28 -8.71 5.00
N LEU A 100 21.95 -7.66 4.50
CA LEU A 100 21.37 -6.33 4.35
C LEU A 100 20.22 -6.30 3.34
N GLY A 101 20.43 -6.79 2.11
CA GLY A 101 19.39 -6.83 1.07
C GLY A 101 18.19 -7.65 1.50
N ARG A 102 18.44 -8.83 2.11
CA ARG A 102 17.37 -9.65 2.71
C ARG A 102 16.55 -8.91 3.75
N LYS A 103 17.21 -8.14 4.62
CA LYS A 103 16.54 -7.38 5.66
C LYS A 103 15.61 -6.32 5.05
N LYS A 104 16.09 -5.52 4.08
CA LYS A 104 15.26 -4.51 3.39
C LYS A 104 14.01 -5.14 2.76
N LEU A 105 14.17 -6.26 2.06
CA LEU A 105 13.05 -6.97 1.43
C LEU A 105 12.05 -7.54 2.45
N ASN A 106 12.53 -8.15 3.54
CA ASN A 106 11.66 -8.68 4.58
C ASN A 106 10.94 -7.58 5.37
N ASP A 107 11.60 -6.45 5.61
CA ASP A 107 10.99 -5.28 6.28
C ASP A 107 9.87 -4.69 5.41
N ALA A 108 10.11 -4.52 4.11
CA ALA A 108 9.09 -4.09 3.15
C ALA A 108 7.91 -5.05 3.10
N LEU A 109 8.17 -6.36 3.08
CA LEU A 109 7.13 -7.38 3.07
C LEU A 109 6.27 -7.33 4.34
N THR A 110 6.92 -7.17 5.49
CA THR A 110 6.23 -7.03 6.79
C THR A 110 5.38 -5.76 6.82
N GLN A 111 5.87 -4.66 6.24
CA GLN A 111 5.12 -3.41 6.17
C GLN A 111 3.86 -3.55 5.32
N ILE A 112 3.97 -4.18 4.14
CA ILE A 112 2.81 -4.46 3.27
C ILE A 112 1.80 -5.35 3.99
N GLN A 113 2.25 -6.41 4.65
CA GLN A 113 1.34 -7.30 5.41
C GLN A 113 0.59 -6.56 6.53
N LYS A 114 1.26 -5.66 7.26
CA LYS A 114 0.61 -4.83 8.28
C LYS A 114 -0.42 -3.88 7.68
N GLU A 115 -0.10 -3.28 6.54
CA GLU A 115 -1.01 -2.37 5.85
C GLU A 115 -2.24 -3.09 5.31
N VAL A 116 -2.06 -4.27 4.70
CA VAL A 116 -3.17 -5.14 4.26
C VAL A 116 -4.05 -5.55 5.43
N ALA A 117 -3.44 -5.96 6.56
CA ALA A 117 -4.21 -6.31 7.76
C ALA A 117 -5.03 -5.14 8.30
N ARG A 118 -4.48 -3.91 8.27
CA ARG A 118 -5.20 -2.70 8.65
C ARG A 118 -6.38 -2.42 7.73
N LEU A 119 -6.16 -2.45 6.41
CA LEU A 119 -7.22 -2.19 5.42
C LEU A 119 -8.35 -3.22 5.52
N ASN A 120 -8.03 -4.49 5.74
CA ASN A 120 -9.05 -5.54 5.93
C ASN A 120 -9.89 -5.27 7.18
N ALA A 121 -9.28 -4.86 8.29
CA ALA A 121 -10.01 -4.52 9.51
C ALA A 121 -10.92 -3.29 9.32
N GLU A 122 -10.45 -2.28 8.60
CA GLU A 122 -11.27 -1.10 8.25
C GLU A 122 -12.43 -1.47 7.32
N GLU A 123 -12.19 -2.36 6.35
CA GLU A 123 -13.23 -2.86 5.45
C GLU A 123 -14.30 -3.67 6.19
N ASP A 124 -13.91 -4.51 7.15
CA ASP A 124 -14.85 -5.26 7.99
C ASP A 124 -15.75 -4.30 8.79
N VAL A 125 -15.18 -3.25 9.39
CA VAL A 125 -15.95 -2.22 10.10
C VAL A 125 -16.90 -1.48 9.15
N ARG A 126 -16.46 -1.15 7.94
CA ARG A 126 -17.31 -0.52 6.92
C ARG A 126 -18.48 -1.41 6.55
N ARG A 127 -18.24 -2.71 6.28
CA ARG A 127 -19.28 -3.69 5.93
C ARG A 127 -20.31 -3.82 7.05
N ASP A 128 -19.86 -3.93 8.30
CA ASP A 128 -20.75 -3.97 9.46
C ASP A 128 -21.60 -2.70 9.61
N THR A 129 -21.02 -1.53 9.28
CA THR A 129 -21.72 -0.25 9.34
C THR A 129 -22.77 -0.15 8.23
N GLU A 130 -22.45 -0.57 7.01
CA GLU A 130 -23.37 -0.62 5.87
C GLU A 130 -24.54 -1.59 6.11
N GLU A 131 -24.28 -2.75 6.72
CA GLU A 131 -25.35 -3.69 7.08
C GLU A 131 -26.30 -3.08 8.11
N LYS A 132 -25.75 -2.43 9.14
CA LYS A 132 -26.54 -1.75 10.18
C LYS A 132 -27.36 -0.59 9.62
N THR A 133 -26.80 0.23 8.73
CA THR A 133 -27.54 1.34 8.10
C THR A 133 -28.65 0.83 7.21
N THR A 134 -28.39 -0.19 6.40
CA THR A 134 -29.39 -0.82 5.53
C THR A 134 -30.55 -1.40 6.35
N LYS A 135 -30.24 -2.07 7.47
CA LYS A 135 -31.26 -2.59 8.39
C LYS A 135 -32.10 -1.49 9.04
N LEU A 136 -31.48 -0.37 9.41
CA LEU A 136 -32.20 0.80 9.94
C LEU A 136 -33.07 1.46 8.87
N GLU A 137 -32.61 1.59 7.63
CA GLU A 137 -33.38 2.16 6.54
C GLU A 137 -34.67 1.38 6.30
N GLY A 138 -34.61 0.04 6.28
CA GLY A 138 -35.81 -0.81 6.21
C GLY A 138 -36.78 -0.63 7.38
N PHE A 139 -36.27 -0.38 8.60
CA PHE A 139 -37.12 -0.06 9.76
C PHE A 139 -37.82 1.29 9.60
N TYR A 140 -37.10 2.31 9.13
CA TYR A 140 -37.67 3.63 8.88
C TYR A 140 -38.70 3.60 7.73
N GLU A 141 -38.48 2.83 6.67
CA GLU A 141 -39.49 2.64 5.62
C GLU A 141 -40.80 2.05 6.17
N SER A 142 -40.75 1.14 7.15
CA SER A 142 -41.96 0.65 7.83
C SER A 142 -42.69 1.74 8.62
N VAL A 143 -41.96 2.66 9.25
CA VAL A 143 -42.55 3.77 10.02
C VAL A 143 -43.17 4.82 9.09
N TYR A 144 -42.51 5.13 7.98
CA TYR A 144 -43.03 6.05 6.97
C TYR A 144 -44.14 5.42 6.10
N GLY A 145 -44.17 4.09 5.99
CA GLY A 145 -45.24 3.35 5.33
C GLY A 145 -46.46 3.09 6.22
N ALA A 146 -46.37 3.32 7.53
CA ALA A 146 -47.47 3.11 8.45
C ALA A 146 -48.58 4.16 8.27
N LYS A 147 -49.83 3.70 8.21
CA LYS A 147 -51.00 4.59 8.26
C LYS A 147 -51.27 4.97 9.71
N TRP A 148 -51.22 6.27 10.00
CA TRP A 148 -51.53 6.79 11.33
C TRP A 148 -52.99 7.24 11.39
N GLY A 149 -53.71 6.87 12.44
CA GLY A 149 -55.01 7.42 12.80
C GLY A 149 -54.87 8.31 14.03
N HIS A 150 -55.73 9.31 14.16
CA HIS A 150 -55.86 10.07 15.40
C HIS A 150 -57.30 10.02 15.89
N VAL A 151 -57.45 10.01 17.22
CA VAL A 151 -58.75 9.92 17.87
C VAL A 151 -59.10 11.30 18.39
N LEU A 152 -60.24 11.82 17.96
CA LEU A 152 -60.80 13.06 18.48
C LEU A 152 -62.01 12.73 19.34
N GLY A 153 -61.99 13.21 20.58
CA GLY A 153 -63.09 13.11 21.52
C GLY A 153 -63.96 14.36 21.45
N PHE A 154 -65.26 14.16 21.29
CA PHE A 154 -66.24 15.24 21.31
C PHE A 154 -67.37 14.89 22.28
N TYR A 155 -67.84 15.89 23.03
CA TYR A 155 -68.97 15.72 23.94
C TYR A 155 -70.27 15.91 23.17
N ASP A 156 -71.08 14.86 23.06
CA ASP A 156 -72.38 14.93 22.38
C ASP A 156 -73.44 15.43 23.36
N ASN A 157 -73.81 16.70 23.24
CA ASN A 157 -74.80 17.35 24.10
C ASN A 157 -76.22 16.76 23.97
N LYS A 158 -76.53 15.96 22.94
CA LYS A 158 -77.85 15.33 22.77
C LYS A 158 -78.00 14.08 23.63
N ILE A 159 -76.92 13.31 23.80
CA ILE A 159 -76.90 12.09 24.60
C ILE A 159 -76.12 12.25 25.91
N ARG A 160 -75.50 13.42 26.14
CA ARG A 160 -74.68 13.77 27.32
C ARG A 160 -73.52 12.81 27.59
N GLU A 161 -72.90 12.30 26.53
CA GLU A 161 -71.78 11.36 26.61
C GLU A 161 -70.62 11.78 25.71
N ASN A 162 -69.41 11.34 26.07
CA ASN A 162 -68.22 11.51 25.24
C ASN A 162 -68.22 10.49 24.11
N ARG A 163 -68.18 10.97 22.87
CA ARG A 163 -68.00 10.15 21.67
C ARG A 163 -66.57 10.30 21.17
N MET A 164 -65.93 9.18 20.84
CA MET A 164 -64.64 9.16 20.16
C MET A 164 -64.83 8.80 18.69
N GLU A 165 -64.29 9.61 17.80
CA GLU A 165 -64.22 9.32 16.36
C GLU A 165 -62.76 9.20 15.93
N ILE A 166 -62.46 8.16 15.16
CA ILE A 166 -61.11 7.88 14.66
C ILE A 166 -61.04 8.38 13.23
N HIS A 167 -60.14 9.31 12.95
CA HIS A 167 -59.89 9.82 11.61
C HIS A 167 -58.50 9.40 11.12
N GLU A 168 -58.41 8.99 9.86
CA GLU A 168 -57.12 8.75 9.22
C GLU A 168 -56.31 10.06 9.17
N GLY A 169 -55.05 9.98 9.60
CA GLY A 169 -54.09 11.06 9.51
C GLY A 169 -53.51 11.14 8.10
N ASN A 170 -53.49 12.34 7.51
CA ASN A 170 -52.92 12.56 6.19
C ASN A 170 -51.38 12.61 6.25
N HIS A 171 -50.71 11.73 5.49
CA HIS A 171 -49.25 11.69 5.41
C HIS A 171 -48.75 12.90 4.59
N ARG A 172 -48.25 13.96 5.24
CA ARG A 172 -47.51 15.01 4.52
C ARG A 172 -46.11 14.50 4.21
N SER A 173 -45.94 13.96 3.00
CA SER A 173 -44.64 13.65 2.41
C SER A 173 -43.78 14.92 2.37
N HIS A 174 -42.87 15.08 3.33
CA HIS A 174 -41.81 16.08 3.22
C HIS A 174 -40.78 15.56 2.23
N GLY A 175 -40.97 15.91 0.95
CA GLY A 175 -40.03 15.58 -0.11
C GLY A 175 -38.63 16.08 0.24
N ARG A 176 -37.65 15.17 0.20
CA ARG A 176 -36.22 15.53 0.22
C ARG A 176 -35.94 16.41 -1.01
N THR A 177 -35.71 17.70 -0.81
CA THR A 177 -35.04 18.53 -1.82
C THR A 177 -33.58 18.13 -1.86
N ARG A 178 -33.23 17.31 -2.86
CA ARG A 178 -31.85 16.96 -3.20
C ARG A 178 -31.14 18.25 -3.65
N ARG A 179 -30.38 18.92 -2.78
CA ARG A 179 -29.39 19.91 -3.22
C ARG A 179 -28.16 19.15 -3.70
N LYS A 180 -27.92 19.20 -5.02
CA LYS A 180 -26.59 18.95 -5.58
C LYS A 180 -25.68 20.09 -5.12
N VAL A 181 -24.58 19.78 -4.45
CA VAL A 181 -23.29 20.44 -4.62
C VAL A 181 -22.24 19.35 -4.59
#